data_AF-A0A7C5PYR7-F1
#
_entry.id   AF-A0A7C5PYR7-F1
#
_cell.length_a   1.000
_cell.length_b   1.000
_cell.length_c   1.000
_cell.angle_alpha   90.00
_cell.angle_beta   90.00
_cell.angle_gamma   90.00
#
_symmetry.space_group_name_H-M   'P 1'
#
loop_
_entity.id
_entity.type
_entity.pdbx_description
1 polymer ?
#
loop_
_entity_poly.entity_id
_entity_poly.type
_entity_poly.pdbx_seq_one_letter_code
_entity_poly.pdbx_strand_id
1 'polypeptide(L)'
;MSEFDKLPYEEQLVCLQNLANEALGHYALPKGATAELVNLSENATYKVEKPGGSRRWALRVHREGYHSKTAIASELAWVKALRTSGAAITPVAVPGLDGKEIQTVSHSNTGSPRHVVLFEWESGSEPSEEEHDLRGPFEILGRTTAAMHKHVRTWQRPEWFERLTWDFETSLGDRPHWGSWRDGMGMDDERRRLFGDTVDLIARRLENFGKSADRFGLIHCDMRLANLLIEGDTTKVIDFDDCGFGWLMYDCATTVSFFEDRREVP
;
A
#
# COMPACT_ATOMS: atom_id res chain seq x y z
N MET A 1 -19.05 4.23 7.06
CA MET A 1 -18.62 5.63 6.85
C MET A 1 -18.54 6.30 8.20
N SER A 2 -17.35 6.76 8.58
CA SER A 2 -17.08 7.51 9.80
C SER A 2 -17.69 8.93 9.74
N GLU A 3 -17.72 9.65 10.85
CA GLU A 3 -18.10 11.08 10.83
C GLU A 3 -17.08 11.92 10.03
N PHE A 4 -15.81 11.50 10.01
CA PHE A 4 -14.76 12.10 9.19
C PHE A 4 -15.05 11.96 7.69
N ASP A 5 -15.51 10.79 7.23
CA ASP A 5 -15.81 10.53 5.81
C ASP A 5 -16.96 11.40 5.26
N LYS A 6 -17.78 11.98 6.14
CA LYS A 6 -18.89 12.87 5.77
C LYS A 6 -18.48 14.33 5.62
N LEU A 7 -17.28 14.70 6.09
CA LEU A 7 -16.79 16.07 6.02
C LEU A 7 -16.49 16.44 4.56
N PRO A 8 -16.64 17.73 4.17
CA PRO A 8 -16.10 18.23 2.92
C PRO A 8 -14.61 17.93 2.79
N TYR A 9 -14.14 17.67 1.57
CA TYR A 9 -12.75 17.28 1.30
C TYR A 9 -11.71 18.25 1.91
N GLU A 10 -11.93 19.56 1.79
CA GLU A 10 -11.06 20.58 2.38
C GLU A 10 -10.99 20.49 3.92
N GLU A 11 -12.10 20.14 4.58
CA GLU A 11 -12.13 19.98 6.04
C GLU A 11 -11.41 18.69 6.46
N GLN A 12 -11.50 17.62 5.66
CA GLN A 12 -10.73 16.39 5.87
C GLN A 12 -9.24 16.68 5.82
N LEU A 13 -8.77 17.45 4.83
CA LEU A 13 -7.36 17.86 4.70
C LEU A 13 -6.87 18.63 5.92
N VAL A 14 -7.64 19.60 6.41
CA VAL A 14 -7.29 20.37 7.62
C VAL A 14 -7.21 19.46 8.84
N CYS A 15 -8.14 18.52 9.00
CA CYS A 15 -8.13 17.58 10.12
C CYS A 15 -6.91 16.66 10.10
N LEU A 16 -6.59 16.09 8.94
CA LEU A 16 -5.42 15.22 8.77
C LEU A 16 -4.12 15.98 8.95
N GLN A 17 -4.02 17.22 8.45
CA GLN A 17 -2.83 18.06 8.61
C GLN A 17 -2.56 18.40 10.08
N ASN A 18 -3.61 18.70 10.85
CA ASN A 18 -3.47 18.94 12.29
C ASN A 18 -3.04 17.67 13.04
N LEU A 19 -3.63 16.52 12.70
CA LEU A 19 -3.22 15.24 13.28
C LEU A 19 -1.77 14.89 12.93
N ALA A 20 -1.34 15.12 11.69
CA ALA A 20 0.04 14.90 11.26
C ALA A 20 1.03 15.77 12.05
N ASN A 21 0.70 17.05 12.27
CA ASN A 21 1.51 17.96 13.07
C ASN A 21 1.59 17.52 14.55
N GLU A 22 0.47 17.08 15.13
CA GLU A 22 0.43 16.53 16.50
C GLU A 22 1.31 15.27 16.60
N ALA A 23 1.24 14.40 15.59
CA ALA A 23 2.01 13.16 15.55
C ALA A 23 3.52 13.39 15.59
N LEU A 24 4.03 14.52 15.08
CA LEU A 24 5.47 14.83 15.12
C LEU A 24 6.03 14.87 16.55
N GLY A 25 5.21 15.26 17.54
CA GLY A 25 5.59 15.28 18.96
C GLY A 25 5.90 13.90 19.55
N HIS A 26 5.49 12.83 18.88
CA HIS A 26 5.77 11.46 19.29
C HIS A 26 7.15 10.95 18.84
N TYR A 27 7.88 11.69 18.01
CA TYR A 27 9.14 11.25 17.43
C TYR A 27 10.32 12.14 17.86
N ALA A 28 11.53 11.58 17.86
CA ALA A 28 12.76 12.31 18.12
C ALA A 28 13.20 13.16 16.92
N LEU A 29 12.35 14.09 16.50
CA LEU A 29 12.58 14.96 15.34
C LEU A 29 13.30 16.26 15.73
N PRO A 30 14.05 16.89 14.80
CA PRO A 30 14.62 18.20 15.03
C PRO A 30 13.55 19.23 15.40
N LYS A 31 13.84 20.10 16.38
CA LYS A 31 12.95 21.20 16.75
C LYS A 31 12.63 22.07 15.52
N GLY A 32 11.34 22.27 15.28
CA GLY A 32 10.82 23.03 14.13
C GLY A 32 10.61 22.19 12.86
N ALA A 33 10.61 20.85 12.96
CA ALA A 33 10.13 20.00 11.88
C ALA A 33 8.65 20.27 11.57
N THR A 34 8.29 20.22 10.29
CA THR A 34 6.94 20.45 9.77
C THR A 34 6.53 19.31 8.86
N ALA A 35 5.23 19.00 8.81
CA ALA A 35 4.66 18.03 7.88
C ALA A 35 3.98 18.74 6.71
N GLU A 36 4.36 18.39 5.48
CA GLU A 36 3.77 18.88 4.23
C GLU A 36 3.09 17.71 3.52
N LEU A 37 1.81 17.83 3.17
CA LEU A 37 1.08 16.78 2.48
C LEU A 37 1.70 16.52 1.10
N VAL A 38 2.03 15.25 0.82
CA VAL A 38 2.51 14.80 -0.49
C VAL A 38 1.36 14.23 -1.30
N ASN A 39 0.57 13.36 -0.68
CA ASN A 39 -0.57 12.73 -1.32
C ASN A 39 -1.63 12.34 -0.28
N LEU A 40 -2.91 12.44 -0.67
CA LEU A 40 -4.04 11.86 0.02
C LEU A 40 -4.75 10.89 -0.95
N SER A 41 -4.52 9.60 -0.75
CA SER A 41 -5.21 8.52 -1.47
C SER A 41 -5.96 7.65 -0.45
N GLU A 42 -5.63 6.37 -0.32
CA GLU A 42 -6.11 5.54 0.77
C GLU A 42 -5.58 6.05 2.12
N ASN A 43 -4.29 6.39 2.17
CA ASN A 43 -3.66 7.01 3.33
C ASN A 43 -3.25 8.45 3.04
N ALA A 44 -3.05 9.23 4.11
CA ALA A 44 -2.45 10.56 3.99
C ALA A 44 -0.95 10.46 4.25
N THR A 45 -0.15 10.76 3.23
CA THR A 45 1.31 10.72 3.31
C THR A 45 1.87 12.13 3.31
N TYR A 46 2.68 12.44 4.33
CA TYR A 46 3.31 13.73 4.53
C TYR A 46 4.84 13.61 4.44
N LYS A 47 5.46 14.55 3.75
CA LYS A 47 6.90 14.80 3.87
C LYS A 47 7.13 15.57 5.16
N VAL A 48 7.96 15.02 6.03
CA VAL A 48 8.39 15.67 7.25
C VAL A 48 9.84 16.11 7.09
N GLU A 49 10.10 17.40 7.34
CA GLU A 49 11.45 17.94 7.31
C GLU A 49 11.55 19.17 8.21
N LYS A 50 12.77 19.51 8.62
CA LYS A 50 13.05 20.81 9.21
C LYS A 50 13.46 21.77 8.09
N PRO A 51 12.84 22.96 7.95
CA PRO A 51 13.31 23.96 7.00
C PRO A 51 14.80 24.25 7.14
N GLY A 52 15.55 24.11 6.04
CA GLY A 52 17.02 24.24 6.01
C GLY A 52 17.81 23.06 6.58
N GLY A 53 17.14 21.98 6.98
CA GLY A 53 17.76 20.71 7.37
C GLY A 53 18.06 19.81 6.17
N SER A 54 18.91 18.80 6.36
CA SER A 54 19.30 17.84 5.32
C SER A 54 18.53 16.52 5.37
N ARG A 55 17.82 16.24 6.47
CA ARG A 55 17.07 14.99 6.67
C ARG A 55 15.59 15.19 6.42
N ARG A 56 14.99 14.18 5.80
CA ARG A 56 13.57 14.08 5.47
C ARG A 56 13.03 12.74 5.97
N TRP A 57 11.72 12.70 6.17
CA TRP A 57 10.97 11.51 6.55
C TRP A 57 9.62 11.49 5.84
N ALA A 58 9.01 10.32 5.74
CA ALA A 58 7.65 10.16 5.25
C ALA A 58 6.75 9.72 6.40
N LEU A 59 5.75 10.54 6.76
CA LEU A 59 4.77 10.23 7.80
C LEU A 59 3.49 9.75 7.12
N ARG A 60 3.09 8.50 7.37
CA ARG A 60 1.83 7.93 6.89
C ARG A 60 0.80 7.95 8.01
N VAL A 61 -0.30 8.66 7.79
CA VAL A 61 -1.50 8.62 8.63
C VAL A 61 -2.45 7.60 8.00
N HIS A 62 -2.67 6.49 8.72
CA HIS A 62 -3.50 5.40 8.21
C HIS A 62 -4.98 5.76 8.20
N ARG A 63 -5.69 5.31 7.17
CA ARG A 63 -7.16 5.40 7.08
C ARG A 63 -7.84 4.71 8.26
N GLU A 64 -8.93 5.29 8.72
CA GLU A 64 -9.76 4.67 9.75
C GLU A 64 -10.48 3.42 9.22
N GLY A 65 -10.48 2.37 10.04
CA GLY A 65 -11.27 1.17 9.76
C GLY A 65 -10.72 0.27 8.67
N TYR A 66 -9.65 0.66 7.97
CA TYR A 66 -9.02 -0.19 6.95
C TYR A 66 -8.13 -1.27 7.56
N HIS A 67 -7.28 -0.89 8.51
CA HIS A 67 -6.37 -1.80 9.18
C HIS A 67 -6.43 -1.71 10.69
N SER A 68 -6.37 -2.89 11.33
CA SER A 68 -6.08 -2.99 12.74
C SER A 68 -4.61 -2.59 13.00
N LYS A 69 -4.28 -2.27 14.26
CA LYS A 69 -2.89 -2.08 14.67
C LYS A 69 -2.02 -3.31 14.40
N THR A 70 -2.58 -4.52 14.53
CA THR A 70 -1.87 -5.78 14.27
C THR A 70 -1.60 -5.99 12.79
N ALA A 71 -2.54 -5.60 11.91
CA ALA A 71 -2.36 -5.65 10.47
C ALA A 71 -1.26 -4.68 9.99
N ILE A 72 -1.16 -3.49 10.59
CA ILE A 72 -0.07 -2.54 10.34
C ILE A 72 1.26 -3.12 10.88
N ALA A 73 1.26 -3.71 12.08
CA ALA A 73 2.47 -4.36 12.61
C ALA A 73 2.95 -5.54 11.74
N SER A 74 2.02 -6.23 11.10
CA SER A 74 2.30 -7.34 10.17
C SER A 74 2.95 -6.83 8.88
N GLU A 75 2.46 -5.72 8.33
CA GLU A 75 3.12 -5.01 7.21
C GLU A 75 4.57 -4.65 7.58
N LEU A 76 4.78 -3.95 8.71
CA LEU A 76 6.11 -3.54 9.15
C LEU A 76 7.05 -4.73 9.38
N ALA A 77 6.54 -5.84 9.93
CA ALA A 77 7.31 -7.06 10.11
C ALA A 77 7.78 -7.64 8.77
N TRP A 78 6.93 -7.63 7.74
CA TRP A 78 7.30 -8.14 6.43
C TRP A 78 8.28 -7.21 5.70
N VAL A 79 8.00 -5.90 5.69
CA VAL A 79 8.89 -4.85 5.16
C VAL A 79 10.30 -4.99 5.75
N LYS A 80 10.39 -5.10 7.08
CA LYS A 80 11.67 -5.30 7.78
C LYS A 80 12.37 -6.61 7.39
N ALA A 81 11.61 -7.71 7.25
CA ALA A 81 12.16 -9.00 6.85
C ALA A 81 12.69 -8.98 5.42
N LEU A 82 11.98 -8.35 4.49
CA LEU A 82 12.42 -8.17 3.09
C LEU A 82 13.76 -7.43 3.04
N ARG A 83 13.84 -6.27 3.69
CA ARG A 83 15.08 -5.47 3.75
C ARG A 83 16.23 -6.23 4.40
N THR A 84 15.98 -6.90 5.53
CA THR A 84 17.02 -7.65 6.27
C THR A 84 17.57 -8.82 5.45
N SER A 85 16.71 -9.49 4.67
CA SER A 85 17.12 -10.60 3.81
C SER A 85 17.79 -10.16 2.51
N GLY A 86 17.72 -8.87 2.16
CA GLY A 86 18.15 -8.34 0.86
C GLY A 86 17.22 -8.70 -0.30
N ALA A 87 15.99 -9.17 -0.04
CA ALA A 87 15.03 -9.53 -1.08
C ALA A 87 14.45 -8.30 -1.80
N ALA A 88 14.29 -7.19 -1.08
CA ALA A 88 13.91 -5.90 -1.62
C ALA A 88 14.44 -4.78 -0.71
N ILE A 89 14.70 -3.59 -1.27
CA ILE A 89 14.95 -2.40 -0.47
C ILE A 89 13.60 -1.76 -0.19
N THR A 90 13.26 -1.59 1.08
CA THR A 90 11.96 -1.08 1.52
C THR A 90 12.13 0.00 2.58
N PRO A 91 11.16 0.91 2.78
CA PRO A 91 11.23 1.95 3.80
C PRO A 91 11.56 1.42 5.20
N VAL A 92 12.31 2.21 5.97
CA VAL A 92 12.67 1.90 7.35
C VAL A 92 11.75 2.67 8.29
N ALA A 93 10.95 1.96 9.09
CA ALA A 93 10.12 2.59 10.12
C ALA A 93 11.00 3.19 11.23
N VAL A 94 10.67 4.42 11.64
CA VAL A 94 11.35 5.15 12.70
C VAL A 94 10.53 5.00 13.98
N PRO A 95 11.11 4.43 15.07
CA PRO A 95 10.39 4.32 16.33
C PRO A 95 10.13 5.70 16.94
N GLY A 96 8.98 5.83 17.60
CA GLY A 96 8.66 6.98 18.43
C GLY A 96 9.50 7.04 19.71
N LEU A 97 9.29 8.07 20.51
CA LEU A 97 9.93 8.28 21.82
C LEU A 97 9.60 7.17 22.83
N ASP A 98 8.50 6.46 22.63
CA ASP A 98 8.10 5.29 23.43
C ASP A 98 8.72 3.97 22.92
N GLY A 99 9.56 4.03 21.88
CA GLY A 99 10.23 2.89 21.26
C GLY A 99 9.36 2.09 20.29
N LYS A 100 8.10 2.48 20.05
CA LYS A 100 7.19 1.77 19.13
C LYS A 100 7.17 2.42 17.76
N GLU A 101 7.08 1.59 16.71
CA GLU A 101 6.98 2.06 15.32
C GLU A 101 5.58 2.60 14.97
N ILE A 102 4.52 2.11 15.65
CA ILE A 102 3.13 2.52 15.40
C ILE A 102 2.63 3.40 16.55
N GLN A 103 2.46 4.68 16.25
CA GLN A 103 1.86 5.67 17.15
C GLN A 103 0.34 5.71 16.95
N THR A 104 -0.41 5.95 18.03
CA THR A 104 -1.85 6.21 17.96
C THR A 104 -2.09 7.64 18.40
N VAL A 105 -2.56 8.48 17.48
CA VAL A 105 -2.71 9.92 17.69
C VAL A 105 -4.17 10.28 17.59
N SER A 106 -4.66 11.05 18.55
CA SER A 106 -6.02 11.57 18.55
C SER A 106 -5.98 13.07 18.32
N HIS A 107 -6.86 13.57 17.46
CA HIS A 107 -7.09 15.01 17.32
C HIS A 107 -8.58 15.29 17.53
N SER A 108 -8.92 16.42 18.14
CA SER A 108 -10.32 16.75 18.48
C SER A 108 -11.24 16.74 17.26
N ASN A 109 -10.68 17.02 16.08
CA ASN A 109 -11.43 17.19 14.83
C ASN A 109 -11.50 15.91 13.98
N THR A 110 -10.78 14.83 14.32
CA THR A 110 -10.83 13.57 13.54
C THR A 110 -11.91 12.61 14.02
N GLY A 111 -12.57 12.89 15.16
CA GLY A 111 -13.64 12.08 15.74
C GLY A 111 -13.18 10.77 16.38
N SER A 112 -12.09 10.18 15.89
CA SER A 112 -11.44 8.98 16.44
C SER A 112 -9.92 9.03 16.28
N PRO A 113 -9.18 8.19 17.05
CA PRO A 113 -7.73 8.08 16.91
C PRO A 113 -7.33 7.52 15.54
N ARG A 114 -6.16 7.92 15.04
CA ARG A 114 -5.52 7.35 13.84
C ARG A 114 -4.22 6.66 14.21
N HIS A 115 -3.88 5.61 13.47
CA HIS A 115 -2.55 5.02 13.53
C HIS A 115 -1.61 5.78 12.59
N VAL A 116 -0.39 6.03 13.06
CA VAL A 116 0.61 6.79 12.32
C VAL A 116 1.94 6.06 12.37
N VAL A 117 2.62 6.00 11.24
CA VAL A 117 3.98 5.44 11.12
C VAL A 117 4.87 6.47 10.42
N LEU A 118 6.05 6.73 11.00
CA LEU A 118 7.08 7.54 10.38
C LEU A 118 8.11 6.61 9.72
N PHE A 119 8.49 6.91 8.50
CA PHE A 119 9.52 6.19 7.76
C PHE A 119 10.70 7.11 7.45
N GLU A 120 11.91 6.55 7.35
CA GLU A 120 13.02 7.24 6.69
C GLU A 120 12.64 7.57 5.25
N TRP A 121 13.10 8.73 4.76
CA TRP A 121 12.85 9.12 3.38
C TRP A 121 13.66 8.27 2.41
N GLU A 122 12.98 7.62 1.47
CA GLU A 122 13.64 6.91 0.38
C GLU A 122 13.88 7.85 -0.81
N SER A 123 15.12 7.95 -1.25
CA SER A 123 15.49 8.66 -2.47
C SER A 123 15.20 7.82 -3.72
N GLY A 124 15.12 8.51 -4.86
CA GLY A 124 14.82 7.91 -6.16
C GLY A 124 13.67 8.66 -6.84
N SER A 125 13.37 8.24 -8.06
CA SER A 125 12.23 8.73 -8.83
C SER A 125 11.34 7.58 -9.25
N GLU A 126 10.05 7.84 -9.29
CA GLU A 126 9.08 7.00 -9.96
C GLU A 126 9.40 6.91 -11.46
N PRO A 127 9.33 5.73 -12.10
CA PRO A 127 9.38 5.61 -13.55
C PRO A 127 8.15 6.29 -14.16
N SER A 128 8.33 7.23 -15.09
CA SER A 128 7.18 7.89 -15.69
C SER A 128 6.47 6.95 -16.67
N GLU A 129 5.16 6.76 -16.50
CA GLU A 129 4.32 6.02 -17.46
C GLU A 129 4.26 6.69 -18.86
N GLU A 130 4.69 7.95 -18.97
CA GLU A 130 4.82 8.68 -20.23
C GLU A 130 6.15 8.36 -20.95
N GLU A 131 7.08 7.66 -20.30
CA GLU A 131 8.27 7.15 -20.98
C GLU A 131 7.87 6.10 -22.03
N HIS A 132 8.34 6.29 -23.26
CA HIS A 132 8.00 5.40 -24.39
C HIS A 132 8.60 3.99 -24.24
N ASP A 133 9.53 3.75 -23.30
CA ASP A 133 10.18 2.45 -23.11
C ASP A 133 10.19 2.00 -21.63
N LEU A 134 9.09 1.37 -21.22
CA LEU A 134 8.95 0.82 -19.87
C LEU A 134 9.57 -0.58 -19.70
N ARG A 135 10.21 -1.16 -20.73
CA ARG A 135 10.74 -2.55 -20.64
C ARG A 135 11.75 -2.73 -19.52
N GLY A 136 12.66 -1.77 -19.36
CA GLY A 136 13.65 -1.76 -18.28
C GLY A 136 13.00 -1.72 -16.89
N PRO A 137 12.15 -0.70 -16.60
CA PRO A 137 11.37 -0.66 -15.37
C PRO A 137 10.56 -1.93 -15.08
N PHE A 138 9.88 -2.52 -16.07
CA PHE A 138 9.14 -3.77 -15.89
C PHE A 138 10.04 -4.99 -15.63
N GLU A 139 11.22 -5.06 -16.24
CA GLU A 139 12.18 -6.14 -15.95
C GLU A 139 12.66 -6.06 -14.50
N ILE A 140 12.99 -4.84 -14.04
CA ILE A 140 13.40 -4.55 -12.66
C ILE A 140 12.27 -4.90 -11.68
N LEU A 141 11.04 -4.50 -12.01
CA LEU A 141 9.85 -4.80 -11.23
C LEU A 141 9.67 -6.31 -11.09
N GLY A 142 9.64 -7.04 -12.21
CA GLY A 142 9.47 -8.49 -12.22
C GLY A 142 10.55 -9.23 -11.43
N ARG A 143 11.81 -8.77 -11.53
CA ARG A 143 12.92 -9.30 -10.73
C ARG A 143 12.71 -9.09 -9.24
N THR A 144 12.26 -7.90 -8.85
CA THR A 144 12.01 -7.52 -7.45
C THR A 144 10.83 -8.31 -6.88
N THR A 145 9.72 -8.39 -7.62
CA THR A 145 8.54 -9.20 -7.28
C THR A 145 8.91 -10.67 -7.08
N ALA A 146 9.69 -11.25 -8.01
CA ALA A 146 10.14 -12.64 -7.88
C ALA A 146 11.02 -12.87 -6.64
N ALA A 147 11.88 -11.92 -6.29
CA ALA A 147 12.70 -12.00 -5.08
C ALA A 147 11.83 -11.95 -3.80
N MET A 148 10.82 -11.09 -3.76
CA MET A 148 9.85 -11.02 -2.67
C MET A 148 9.03 -12.31 -2.53
N HIS A 149 8.54 -12.88 -3.63
CA HIS A 149 7.82 -14.16 -3.62
C HIS A 149 8.70 -15.31 -3.12
N LYS A 150 9.98 -15.33 -3.52
CA LYS A 150 10.95 -16.32 -3.02
C LYS A 150 11.18 -16.16 -1.52
N HIS A 151 11.30 -14.93 -1.02
CA HIS A 151 11.45 -14.64 0.41
C HIS A 151 10.29 -15.25 1.22
N VAL A 152 9.05 -14.97 0.83
CA VAL A 152 7.84 -15.42 1.53
C VAL A 152 7.77 -16.94 1.68
N ARG A 153 8.31 -17.72 0.73
CA ARG A 153 8.34 -19.19 0.81
C ARG A 153 9.21 -19.72 1.95
N THR A 154 10.17 -18.93 2.43
CA THR A 154 11.13 -19.33 3.47
C THR A 154 10.97 -18.53 4.76
N TRP A 155 10.26 -17.41 4.71
CA TRP A 155 10.08 -16.52 5.85
C TRP A 155 9.19 -17.14 6.91
N GLN A 156 9.73 -17.27 8.13
CA GLN A 156 8.95 -17.64 9.31
C GLN A 156 8.20 -16.40 9.80
N ARG A 157 6.93 -16.31 9.41
CA ARG A 157 6.02 -15.26 9.86
C ARG A 157 5.79 -15.35 11.38
N PRO A 158 5.64 -14.21 12.08
CA PRO A 158 5.20 -14.20 13.47
C PRO A 158 3.83 -14.90 13.64
N GLU A 159 3.60 -15.55 14.79
CA GLU A 159 2.33 -16.25 15.06
C GLU A 159 1.11 -15.31 15.07
N TRP A 160 1.31 -14.05 15.44
CA TRP A 160 0.27 -13.01 15.48
C TRP A 160 0.02 -12.33 14.12
N PHE A 161 0.72 -12.75 13.07
CA PHE A 161 0.65 -12.10 11.76
C PHE A 161 -0.76 -12.18 11.17
N GLU A 162 -1.35 -11.02 10.87
CA GLU A 162 -2.63 -10.92 10.18
C GLU A 162 -2.51 -9.92 9.04
N ARG A 163 -3.09 -10.26 7.89
CA ARG A 163 -3.23 -9.38 6.73
C ARG A 163 -4.50 -9.75 5.99
N LEU A 164 -4.99 -8.84 5.15
CA LEU A 164 -6.12 -9.12 4.27
C LEU A 164 -5.82 -10.33 3.38
N THR A 165 -6.87 -11.06 3.04
CA THR A 165 -6.83 -12.06 1.98
C THR A 165 -7.52 -11.45 0.76
N TRP A 166 -6.87 -11.54 -0.39
CA TRP A 166 -7.28 -11.09 -1.70
C TRP A 166 -7.59 -12.32 -2.57
N ASP A 167 -8.64 -13.04 -2.16
CA ASP A 167 -9.21 -14.09 -2.97
C ASP A 167 -10.49 -13.64 -3.70
N PHE A 168 -11.08 -14.56 -4.47
CA PHE A 168 -12.27 -14.26 -5.26
C PHE A 168 -13.39 -13.63 -4.43
N GLU A 169 -13.70 -14.16 -3.25
CA GLU A 169 -14.79 -13.66 -2.40
C GLU A 169 -14.56 -12.23 -1.91
N THR A 170 -13.29 -11.93 -1.62
CA THR A 170 -12.84 -10.63 -1.09
C THR A 170 -12.48 -9.60 -2.16
N SER A 171 -12.47 -10.00 -3.43
CA SER A 171 -12.17 -9.11 -4.56
C SER A 171 -13.39 -8.88 -5.45
N LEU A 172 -14.08 -9.94 -5.89
CA LEU A 172 -15.16 -9.87 -6.89
C LEU A 172 -16.47 -10.55 -6.46
N GLY A 173 -16.40 -11.39 -5.42
CA GLY A 173 -17.54 -12.10 -4.84
C GLY A 173 -18.38 -11.21 -3.93
N ASP A 174 -18.93 -11.81 -2.88
CA ASP A 174 -19.99 -11.16 -2.07
C ASP A 174 -19.46 -10.40 -0.85
N ARG A 175 -18.15 -10.47 -0.58
CA ARG A 175 -17.51 -9.77 0.57
C ARG A 175 -16.29 -8.94 0.15
N PRO A 176 -16.41 -8.07 -0.88
CA PRO A 176 -15.27 -7.35 -1.41
C PRO A 176 -14.73 -6.31 -0.42
N HIS A 177 -13.41 -6.23 -0.24
CA HIS A 177 -12.78 -5.24 0.64
C HIS A 177 -12.98 -3.80 0.14
N TRP A 178 -13.03 -3.60 -1.18
CA TRP A 178 -13.19 -2.29 -1.82
C TRP A 178 -14.63 -1.99 -2.25
N GLY A 179 -15.59 -2.78 -1.79
CA GLY A 179 -16.98 -2.65 -2.20
C GLY A 179 -17.30 -3.39 -3.51
N SER A 180 -18.60 -3.50 -3.80
CA SER A 180 -19.09 -4.28 -4.92
C SER A 180 -18.84 -3.57 -6.23
N TRP A 181 -18.21 -4.25 -7.20
CA TRP A 181 -18.06 -3.77 -8.57
C TRP A 181 -19.40 -3.41 -9.22
N ARG A 182 -20.51 -3.98 -8.74
CA ARG A 182 -21.88 -3.72 -9.22
C ARG A 182 -22.41 -2.33 -8.87
N ASP A 183 -21.76 -1.67 -7.91
CA ASP A 183 -22.11 -0.31 -7.45
C ASP A 183 -21.21 0.76 -8.09
N GLY A 184 -20.37 0.37 -9.06
CA GLY A 184 -19.49 1.29 -9.78
C GLY A 184 -20.23 2.39 -10.55
N MET A 185 -19.62 3.57 -10.65
CA MET A 185 -20.19 4.68 -11.42
C MET A 185 -20.41 4.29 -12.89
N GLY A 186 -21.60 4.64 -13.42
CA GLY A 186 -21.96 4.31 -14.79
C GLY A 186 -22.42 2.87 -15.01
N MET A 187 -22.63 2.09 -13.95
CA MET A 187 -23.20 0.74 -14.07
C MET A 187 -24.65 0.78 -14.56
N ASP A 188 -24.92 0.11 -15.68
CA ASP A 188 -26.26 -0.19 -16.21
C ASP A 188 -26.46 -1.71 -16.30
N ASP A 189 -27.65 -2.13 -16.73
CA ASP A 189 -28.00 -3.55 -16.78
C ASP A 189 -27.19 -4.34 -17.83
N GLU A 190 -26.77 -3.70 -18.92
CA GLU A 190 -25.96 -4.33 -19.96
C GLU A 190 -24.53 -4.59 -19.44
N ARG A 191 -23.91 -3.57 -18.85
CA ARG A 191 -22.60 -3.66 -18.20
C ARG A 191 -22.62 -4.65 -17.06
N ARG A 192 -23.67 -4.63 -16.23
CA ARG A 192 -23.83 -5.58 -15.12
C ARG A 192 -23.86 -7.02 -15.62
N ARG A 193 -24.55 -7.30 -16.74
CA ARG A 193 -24.57 -8.64 -17.33
C ARG A 193 -23.20 -9.03 -17.89
N LEU A 194 -22.59 -8.16 -18.68
CA LEU A 194 -21.27 -8.40 -19.30
C LEU A 194 -20.19 -8.67 -18.25
N PHE A 195 -20.12 -7.83 -17.22
CA PHE A 195 -19.18 -8.00 -16.12
C PHE A 195 -19.52 -9.22 -15.28
N GLY A 196 -20.81 -9.54 -15.09
CA GLY A 196 -21.25 -10.78 -14.45
C GLY A 196 -20.72 -12.02 -15.16
N ASP A 197 -20.91 -12.12 -16.48
CA ASP A 197 -20.39 -13.23 -17.29
C ASP A 197 -18.85 -13.35 -17.18
N THR A 198 -18.16 -12.21 -17.08
CA THR A 198 -16.70 -12.14 -16.91
C THR A 198 -16.27 -12.60 -15.51
N VAL A 199 -16.95 -12.15 -14.47
CA VAL A 199 -16.70 -12.54 -13.07
C VAL A 199 -16.94 -14.04 -12.89
N ASP A 200 -17.99 -14.60 -13.49
CA ASP A 200 -18.25 -16.05 -13.47
C ASP A 200 -17.14 -16.85 -14.17
N LEU A 201 -16.60 -16.33 -15.27
CA LEU A 201 -15.46 -16.94 -15.94
C LEU A 201 -14.19 -16.88 -15.06
N ILE A 202 -13.93 -15.74 -14.43
CA ILE A 202 -12.80 -15.56 -13.50
C ILE A 202 -12.94 -16.54 -12.33
N ALA A 203 -14.12 -16.65 -11.73
CA ALA A 203 -14.41 -17.58 -10.63
C ALA A 203 -14.01 -19.03 -11.00
N ARG A 204 -14.53 -19.53 -12.12
CA ARG A 204 -14.23 -20.89 -12.61
C ARG A 204 -12.74 -21.10 -12.88
N ARG A 205 -12.06 -20.09 -13.44
CA ARG A 205 -10.62 -20.18 -13.73
C ARG A 205 -9.78 -20.19 -12.46
N LEU A 206 -10.11 -19.35 -11.48
CA LEU A 206 -9.40 -19.30 -10.20
C LEU A 206 -9.67 -20.54 -9.34
N GLU A 207 -10.89 -21.09 -9.38
CA GLU A 207 -11.22 -22.36 -8.74
C GLU A 207 -10.36 -23.50 -9.32
N ASN A 208 -10.29 -23.60 -10.64
CA ASN A 208 -9.43 -24.58 -11.33
C ASN A 208 -7.93 -24.34 -11.07
N PHE A 209 -7.50 -23.07 -10.97
CA PHE A 209 -6.12 -22.72 -10.67
C PHE A 209 -5.74 -23.01 -9.21
N GLY A 210 -6.71 -22.95 -8.29
CA GLY A 210 -6.52 -23.28 -6.88
C GLY A 210 -5.62 -22.29 -6.11
N LYS A 211 -5.36 -22.63 -4.84
CA LYS A 211 -4.59 -21.81 -3.88
C LYS A 211 -3.46 -22.61 -3.21
N SER A 212 -2.78 -23.47 -3.96
CA SER A 212 -1.63 -24.21 -3.43
C SER A 212 -0.49 -23.25 -3.04
N ALA A 213 0.40 -23.68 -2.15
CA ALA A 213 1.47 -22.83 -1.59
C ALA A 213 2.46 -22.29 -2.65
N ASP A 214 2.53 -22.90 -3.83
CA ASP A 214 3.30 -22.41 -4.97
C ASP A 214 2.58 -21.33 -5.79
N ARG A 215 1.28 -21.10 -5.54
CA ARG A 215 0.40 -20.20 -6.30
C ARG A 215 -0.21 -19.10 -5.45
N PHE A 216 -0.41 -19.32 -4.15
CA PHE A 216 -1.09 -18.41 -3.24
C PHE A 216 -0.28 -18.22 -1.96
N GLY A 217 -0.08 -16.97 -1.56
CA GLY A 217 0.79 -16.61 -0.44
C GLY A 217 0.76 -15.12 -0.16
N LEU A 218 1.65 -14.67 0.74
CA LEU A 218 1.81 -13.24 1.01
C LEU A 218 2.46 -12.55 -0.19
N ILE A 219 1.84 -11.46 -0.66
CA ILE A 219 2.26 -10.67 -1.81
C ILE A 219 2.04 -9.18 -1.51
N HIS A 220 2.52 -8.31 -2.41
CA HIS A 220 2.38 -6.86 -2.22
C HIS A 220 0.96 -6.36 -2.52
N CYS A 221 0.27 -6.98 -3.49
CA CYS A 221 -1.06 -6.61 -3.98
C CYS A 221 -1.19 -5.24 -4.66
N ASP A 222 -0.09 -4.49 -4.81
CA ASP A 222 -0.11 -3.19 -5.49
C ASP A 222 1.24 -2.87 -6.12
N MET A 223 1.77 -3.79 -6.92
CA MET A 223 3.07 -3.63 -7.59
C MET A 223 2.98 -2.68 -8.80
N ARG A 224 2.45 -1.46 -8.63
CA ARG A 224 2.43 -0.43 -9.68
C ARG A 224 3.81 0.20 -9.84
N LEU A 225 4.07 0.79 -11.02
CA LEU A 225 5.29 1.59 -11.26
C LEU A 225 5.42 2.75 -10.25
N ALA A 226 4.30 3.35 -9.86
CA ALA A 226 4.22 4.38 -8.83
C ALA A 226 4.76 3.96 -7.45
N ASN A 227 4.77 2.66 -7.15
CA ASN A 227 5.27 2.12 -5.90
C ASN A 227 6.73 1.65 -5.99
N LEU A 228 7.44 2.04 -7.07
CA LEU A 228 8.87 1.83 -7.25
C LEU A 228 9.62 3.16 -7.28
N LEU A 229 10.69 3.24 -6.49
CA LEU A 229 11.66 4.33 -6.57
C LEU A 229 12.96 3.80 -7.18
N ILE A 230 13.36 4.37 -8.31
CA ILE A 230 14.60 4.02 -9.01
C ILE A 230 15.67 5.07 -8.70
N GLU A 231 16.86 4.59 -8.32
CA GLU A 231 18.05 5.40 -8.08
C GLU A 231 19.29 4.68 -8.66
N GLY A 232 19.64 5.02 -9.91
CA GLY A 232 20.64 4.25 -10.67
C GLY A 232 20.17 2.81 -10.88
N ASP A 233 21.00 1.84 -10.50
CA ASP A 233 20.66 0.41 -10.57
C ASP A 233 19.88 -0.10 -9.34
N THR A 234 19.54 0.81 -8.42
CA THR A 234 18.85 0.47 -7.17
C THR A 234 17.36 0.67 -7.31
N THR A 235 16.58 -0.32 -6.89
CA THR A 235 15.11 -0.24 -6.88
C THR A 235 14.61 -0.44 -5.47
N LYS A 236 13.69 0.44 -5.07
CA LYS A 236 13.09 0.44 -3.75
C LYS A 236 11.59 0.30 -3.92
N VAL A 237 10.99 -0.61 -3.15
CA VAL A 237 9.55 -0.85 -3.17
C VAL A 237 8.95 -0.11 -1.99
N ILE A 238 7.90 0.66 -2.24
CA ILE A 238 7.17 1.41 -1.22
C ILE A 238 5.70 0.98 -1.19
N ASP A 239 4.98 1.46 -0.18
CA ASP A 239 3.53 1.30 -0.02
C ASP A 239 3.01 -0.14 0.08
N PHE A 240 3.43 -0.83 1.14
CA PHE A 240 2.96 -2.18 1.46
C PHE A 240 1.60 -2.18 2.17
N ASP A 241 0.85 -1.08 2.14
CA ASP A 241 -0.41 -0.98 2.90
C ASP A 241 -1.42 -2.04 2.43
N ASP A 242 -1.44 -2.44 1.16
CA ASP A 242 -2.36 -3.49 0.68
C ASP A 242 -1.81 -4.91 0.77
N CYS A 243 -0.58 -5.11 1.27
CA CYS A 243 0.04 -6.43 1.27
C CYS A 243 -0.84 -7.49 1.92
N GLY A 244 -0.91 -8.68 1.34
CA GLY A 244 -1.90 -9.64 1.80
C GLY A 244 -1.75 -11.00 1.16
N PHE A 245 -2.64 -11.91 1.54
CA PHE A 245 -2.66 -13.24 0.98
C PHE A 245 -3.40 -13.24 -0.34
N GLY A 246 -2.69 -13.43 -1.45
CA GLY A 246 -3.27 -13.47 -2.78
C GLY A 246 -2.55 -14.47 -3.68
N TRP A 247 -3.02 -14.60 -4.92
CA TRP A 247 -2.29 -15.37 -5.91
C TRP A 247 -0.98 -14.67 -6.26
N LEU A 248 0.16 -15.38 -6.28
CA LEU A 248 1.47 -14.79 -6.62
C LEU A 248 1.44 -14.04 -7.96
N MET A 249 0.68 -14.56 -8.92
CA MET A 249 0.50 -13.92 -10.24
C MET A 249 -0.28 -12.61 -10.19
N TYR A 250 -1.02 -12.33 -9.11
CA TYR A 250 -1.76 -11.07 -8.94
C TYR A 250 -0.81 -9.87 -8.85
N ASP A 251 0.36 -10.00 -8.19
CA ASP A 251 1.39 -8.95 -8.21
C ASP A 251 1.87 -8.63 -9.63
N CYS A 252 1.76 -9.56 -10.59
CA CYS A 252 2.05 -9.27 -12.00
C CYS A 252 0.90 -8.50 -12.66
N ALA A 253 -0.35 -8.80 -12.32
CA ALA A 253 -1.51 -8.10 -12.85
C ALA A 253 -1.58 -6.64 -12.37
N THR A 254 -1.20 -6.36 -11.12
CA THR A 254 -1.22 -5.00 -10.55
C THR A 254 -0.20 -4.05 -11.19
N THR A 255 0.76 -4.59 -11.95
CA THR A 255 1.80 -3.79 -12.61
C THR A 255 1.29 -2.94 -13.76
N VAL A 256 0.14 -3.33 -14.32
CA VAL A 256 -0.50 -2.67 -15.46
C VAL A 256 -1.79 -1.95 -15.08
N SER A 257 -2.02 -1.76 -13.78
CA SER A 257 -3.23 -1.12 -13.27
C SER A 257 -3.45 0.26 -13.88
N PHE A 258 -4.68 0.51 -14.37
CA PHE A 258 -5.12 1.73 -15.07
C PHE A 258 -4.64 1.90 -16.52
N PHE A 259 -3.90 0.94 -17.07
CA PHE A 259 -3.53 0.92 -18.48
C PHE A 259 -3.55 -0.50 -19.09
N GLU A 260 -4.39 -1.37 -18.53
CA GLU A 260 -4.57 -2.77 -18.93
C GLU A 260 -5.08 -2.91 -20.38
N ASP A 261 -5.66 -1.85 -20.94
CA ASP A 261 -6.21 -1.80 -22.30
C ASP A 261 -5.22 -1.31 -23.36
N ARG A 262 -4.00 -0.91 -22.95
CA ARG A 262 -2.95 -0.49 -23.88
C ARG A 262 -2.45 -1.68 -24.71
N ARG A 263 -2.14 -1.44 -25.99
CA ARG A 263 -1.81 -2.50 -26.97
C ARG A 263 -0.53 -3.25 -26.66
N GLU A 264 0.39 -2.59 -25.97
CA GLU A 264 1.67 -3.10 -25.54
C GLU A 264 1.59 -4.03 -24.31
N VAL A 265 0.44 -4.05 -23.61
CA VAL A 265 0.17 -4.98 -22.51
C VAL A 265 -0.25 -6.35 -23.09
N PRO A 266 0.34 -7.48 -22.64
CA PRO A 266 0.09 -8.81 -23.19
C PRO A 266 -1.35 -9.34 -23.10
#